data_AF-A0A7J2KED1-F1
#
_entry.id   AF-A0A7J2KED1-F1
#
_cell.length_a   1.000
_cell.length_b   1.000
_cell.length_c   1.000
_cell.angle_alpha   90.00
_cell.angle_beta   90.00
_cell.angle_gamma   90.00
#
_symmetry.space_group_name_H-M   'P 1'
#
loop_
_entity.id
_entity.type
_entity.pdbx_description
1 polymer ?
#
loop_
_entity_poly.entity_id
_entity_poly.type
_entity_poly.pdbx_seq_one_letter_code
_entity_poly.pdbx_strand_id
1 'polypeptide(L)'
;MYSKAILILIALILLGLGVIFLIAAARNISRLFVAIPLIALGGGIILYSMKPTPQIYKVTVQWEPGGKVLAQELKCPRCGATLPPPDPTKSMDIIKCPYCGATIKLEEQPIW
;
A
#
# COMPACT_ATOMS: atom_id res chain seq x y z
N MET A 1 -0.60 -10.57 11.26
CA MET A 1 0.30 -11.63 11.79
C MET A 1 -0.44 -12.85 12.31
N TYR A 2 -1.49 -12.69 13.13
CA TYR A 2 -2.26 -13.80 13.74
C TYR A 2 -2.88 -14.81 12.76
N SER A 3 -3.38 -14.37 11.60
CA SER A 3 -4.03 -15.26 10.62
C SER A 3 -3.11 -16.36 10.09
N LYS A 4 -1.82 -16.07 9.84
CA LYS A 4 -0.85 -17.07 9.36
C LYS A 4 -0.50 -18.10 10.43
N ALA A 5 -0.38 -17.68 11.69
CA ALA A 5 -0.09 -18.57 12.80
C ALA A 5 -1.22 -19.59 13.04
N ILE A 6 -2.47 -19.15 12.93
CA ILE A 6 -3.65 -20.02 13.06
C ILE A 6 -3.69 -21.04 11.92
N LEU A 7 -3.42 -20.63 10.67
CA LEU A 7 -3.35 -21.54 9.53
C LEU A 7 -2.25 -22.61 9.69
N ILE A 8 -1.09 -22.23 10.22
CA ILE A 8 0.02 -23.17 10.48
C ILE A 8 -0.35 -24.17 11.59
N LEU A 9 -0.99 -23.73 12.67
CA LEU A 9 -1.46 -24.62 13.73
C LEU A 9 -2.46 -25.65 13.21
N ILE A 10 -3.44 -25.21 12.41
CA ILE A 10 -4.42 -26.10 11.78
C ILE A 10 -3.72 -27.10 10.86
N ALA A 11 -2.76 -26.65 10.04
CA ALA A 11 -1.99 -27.52 9.17
C ALA A 11 -1.17 -28.57 9.93
N LEU A 12 -0.58 -28.20 11.07
CA LEU A 12 0.17 -29.12 11.92
C LEU A 12 -0.72 -30.25 12.47
N ILE A 13 -1.93 -29.90 12.92
CA ILE A 13 -2.92 -30.88 13.41
C ILE A 13 -3.34 -31.82 12.27
N LEU A 14 -3.66 -31.27 11.09
CA LEU A 14 -4.05 -32.07 9.92
C LEU A 14 -2.95 -33.04 9.48
N LEU A 15 -1.69 -32.58 9.44
CA LEU A 15 -0.55 -33.43 9.10
C LEU A 15 -0.32 -34.52 10.16
N GLY A 16 -0.38 -34.16 11.44
CA GLY A 16 -0.27 -35.13 12.54
C GLY A 16 -1.32 -36.23 12.42
N LEU A 17 -2.58 -35.85 12.18
CA LEU A 17 -3.66 -36.81 11.98
C LEU A 17 -3.44 -37.64 10.70
N GLY A 18 -2.98 -37.01 9.62
CA GLY A 18 -2.67 -37.68 8.35
C GLY A 18 -1.60 -38.77 8.50
N VAL A 19 -0.52 -38.50 9.25
CA VAL A 19 0.54 -39.47 9.52
C VAL A 19 0.02 -40.64 10.36
N ILE A 20 -0.81 -40.38 11.38
CA ILE A 20 -1.43 -41.44 12.19
C ILE A 20 -2.27 -42.37 11.30
N PHE A 21 -3.09 -41.81 10.40
CA PHE A 21 -3.91 -42.60 9.47
C PHE A 21 -3.06 -43.34 8.43
N LEU A 22 -1.92 -42.78 8.03
CA LEU A 22 -0.98 -43.41 7.11
C LEU A 22 -0.34 -44.66 7.74
N ILE A 23 0.11 -44.57 9.00
CA ILE A 23 0.61 -45.73 9.75
C ILE A 23 -0.51 -46.76 9.95
N ALA A 24 -1.73 -46.29 10.27
CA ALA A 24 -2.88 -47.15 10.46
C ALA A 24 -3.35 -47.88 9.18
N ALA A 25 -2.95 -47.40 8.00
CA ALA A 25 -3.26 -48.02 6.70
C ALA A 25 -2.54 -49.35 6.48
N ALA A 26 -1.45 -49.62 7.23
CA ALA A 26 -0.78 -50.93 7.22
C ALA A 26 -1.72 -52.08 7.59
N ARG A 27 -2.78 -51.82 8.39
CA ARG A 27 -3.77 -52.82 8.79
C ARG A 27 -5.01 -52.85 7.89
N ASN A 28 -5.36 -51.73 7.25
CA ASN A 28 -6.56 -51.59 6.43
C ASN A 28 -6.31 -50.57 5.33
N ILE A 29 -6.28 -51.03 4.07
CA ILE A 29 -6.01 -50.19 2.91
C ILE A 29 -7.04 -49.07 2.74
N SER A 30 -8.27 -49.25 3.24
CA SER A 30 -9.31 -48.22 3.21
C SER A 30 -8.91 -46.91 3.91
N ARG A 31 -7.97 -46.97 4.87
CA ARG A 31 -7.48 -45.80 5.60
C ARG A 31 -6.55 -44.92 4.76
N LEU A 32 -5.98 -45.43 3.67
CA LEU A 32 -5.19 -44.62 2.72
C LEU A 32 -6.04 -43.53 2.06
N PHE A 33 -7.31 -43.82 1.76
CA PHE A 33 -8.24 -42.83 1.21
C PHE A 33 -8.51 -41.66 2.15
N VAL A 34 -8.26 -41.82 3.46
CA VAL A 34 -8.36 -40.75 4.46
C VAL A 34 -7.01 -40.07 4.68
N ALA A 35 -5.92 -40.83 4.70
CA ALA A 35 -4.57 -40.31 4.93
C ALA A 35 -4.13 -39.35 3.82
N ILE A 36 -4.33 -39.72 2.55
CA ILE A 36 -3.92 -38.93 1.38
C ILE A 36 -4.51 -37.52 1.39
N PRO A 37 -5.84 -37.32 1.48
CA PRO A 37 -6.42 -35.98 1.46
C PRO A 37 -6.00 -35.16 2.67
N LEU A 38 -5.82 -35.77 3.86
CA LEU A 38 -5.36 -35.06 5.05
C LEU A 38 -3.94 -34.50 4.88
N ILE A 39 -3.02 -35.32 4.37
CA ILE A 39 -1.64 -34.89 4.12
C ILE A 39 -1.60 -33.85 3.00
N ALA A 40 -2.37 -34.06 1.93
CA ALA A 40 -2.45 -33.12 0.81
C ALA A 40 -3.00 -31.75 1.24
N LEU A 41 -4.07 -31.72 2.05
CA LEU A 41 -4.63 -30.49 2.61
C LEU A 41 -3.65 -29.81 3.57
N GLY A 42 -3.08 -30.55 4.52
CA GLY A 42 -2.11 -30.01 5.48
C GLY A 42 -0.89 -29.39 4.79
N GLY A 43 -0.31 -30.12 3.81
CA GLY A 43 0.80 -29.61 3.00
C GLY A 43 0.39 -28.41 2.14
N GLY A 44 -0.78 -28.45 1.52
CA GLY A 44 -1.31 -27.36 0.70
C GLY A 44 -1.48 -26.05 1.47
N ILE A 45 -1.96 -26.12 2.72
CA ILE A 45 -2.11 -24.95 3.59
C ILE A 45 -0.75 -24.33 3.93
N ILE A 46 0.27 -25.15 4.19
CA ILE A 46 1.64 -24.66 4.47
C ILE A 46 2.20 -23.95 3.25
N LEU A 47 2.12 -24.58 2.08
CA LEU A 47 2.59 -24.00 0.82
C LEU A 47 1.88 -22.67 0.50
N TYR A 48 0.57 -22.60 0.78
CA TYR A 48 -0.19 -21.37 0.61
C TYR A 48 0.25 -20.28 1.60
N SER A 49 0.49 -20.62 2.87
CA SER A 49 0.94 -19.67 3.89
C SER A 49 2.33 -19.07 3.61
N MET A 50 3.20 -19.86 2.96
CA MET A 50 4.54 -19.47 2.53
C MET A 50 4.55 -18.48 1.35
N LYS A 51 3.42 -18.24 0.66
CA LYS A 51 3.39 -17.28 -0.45
C LYS A 51 3.74 -15.87 0.07
N PRO A 52 4.70 -15.16 -0.56
CA PRO A 52 5.06 -13.81 -0.16
C PRO A 52 3.87 -12.88 -0.40
N THR A 53 3.47 -12.15 0.64
CA THR A 53 2.47 -11.09 0.52
C THR A 53 3.13 -9.87 -0.14
N PRO A 54 2.57 -9.33 -1.24
CA PRO A 54 3.14 -8.16 -1.89
C PRO A 54 3.10 -6.98 -0.91
N GLN A 55 4.27 -6.45 -0.58
CA GLN A 55 4.37 -5.22 0.19
C GLN A 55 4.08 -4.06 -0.77
N ILE A 56 2.95 -3.40 -0.59
CA ILE A 56 2.61 -2.20 -1.35
C ILE A 56 3.43 -1.06 -0.76
N TYR A 57 4.55 -0.74 -1.39
CA TYR A 57 5.34 0.43 -1.03
C TYR A 57 4.57 1.67 -1.49
N LYS A 58 3.95 2.39 -0.55
CA LYS A 58 3.43 3.73 -0.81
C LYS A 58 4.60 4.68 -0.90
N VAL A 59 5.03 4.99 -2.11
CA VAL A 59 6.01 6.05 -2.37
C VAL A 59 5.26 7.37 -2.22
N THR A 60 5.35 7.98 -1.04
CA THR A 60 4.94 9.38 -0.85
C THR A 60 6.08 10.26 -1.34
N VAL A 61 5.95 10.77 -2.57
CA VAL A 61 6.87 11.76 -3.11
C VAL A 61 6.52 13.10 -2.49
N GLN A 62 7.34 13.58 -1.56
CA GLN A 62 7.31 14.98 -1.15
C GLN A 62 8.04 15.79 -2.21
N TRP A 63 7.28 16.59 -2.96
CA TRP A 63 7.84 17.55 -3.90
C TRP A 63 8.23 18.81 -3.13
N GLU A 64 9.52 18.98 -2.87
CA GLU A 64 10.08 20.29 -2.51
C GLU A 64 10.49 20.99 -3.81
N PRO A 65 9.91 22.15 -4.15
CA PRO A 65 10.39 22.93 -5.29
C PRO A 65 11.84 23.34 -5.00
N GLY A 66 12.78 22.84 -5.80
CA GLY A 66 14.23 23.06 -5.67
C GLY A 66 14.70 24.50 -5.94
N GLY A 67 13.78 25.44 -6.09
CA GLY A 67 14.08 26.86 -6.15
C GLY A 67 13.79 27.48 -4.79
N LYS A 68 14.64 28.41 -4.34
CA LYS A 68 14.22 29.36 -3.31
C LYS A 68 12.97 30.03 -3.85
N VAL A 69 11.79 29.62 -3.39
CA VAL A 69 10.63 30.49 -3.30
C VAL A 69 11.03 31.55 -2.29
N LEU A 70 11.90 32.46 -2.75
CA LEU A 70 11.85 33.82 -2.32
C LEU A 70 10.39 34.16 -2.53
N ALA A 71 9.64 34.16 -1.44
CA ALA A 71 8.40 34.86 -1.30
C ALA A 71 8.71 36.34 -1.55
N GLN A 72 9.13 36.65 -2.78
CA GLN A 72 9.36 37.96 -3.32
C GLN A 72 7.95 38.45 -3.52
N GLU A 73 7.37 38.92 -2.41
CA GLU A 73 6.15 39.71 -2.29
C GLU A 73 5.36 39.71 -3.60
N LEU A 74 4.55 38.68 -3.81
CA LEU A 74 3.67 38.58 -4.98
C LEU A 74 2.71 39.77 -4.89
N LYS A 75 3.11 40.90 -5.47
CA LYS A 75 2.32 42.12 -5.54
C LYS A 75 1.31 41.94 -6.66
N CYS A 76 0.03 42.07 -6.33
CA CYS A 76 -1.01 42.05 -7.33
C CYS A 76 -0.77 43.18 -8.37
N PRO A 77 -0.67 42.91 -9.68
CA PRO A 77 -0.44 43.95 -10.70
C PRO A 77 -1.59 44.95 -10.81
N ARG A 78 -2.76 44.63 -10.23
CA ARG A 78 -3.96 45.47 -10.28
C ARG A 78 -4.18 46.31 -9.01
N CYS A 79 -3.76 45.85 -7.83
CA CYS A 79 -4.00 46.56 -6.57
C CYS A 79 -2.75 46.77 -5.69
N GLY A 80 -1.58 46.24 -6.08
CA GLY A 80 -0.32 46.39 -5.35
C GLY A 80 -0.26 45.67 -4.00
N ALA A 81 -1.33 44.98 -3.59
CA ALA A 81 -1.39 44.27 -2.31
C ALA A 81 -0.56 42.98 -2.33
N THR A 82 0.07 42.68 -1.20
CA THR A 82 0.85 41.47 -0.95
C THR A 82 -0.09 40.26 -0.87
N LEU A 83 0.07 39.29 -1.77
CA LEU A 83 -0.73 38.06 -1.78
C LEU A 83 -0.21 37.08 -0.72
N PRO A 84 -1.10 36.38 0.00
CA PRO A 84 -0.70 35.33 0.93
C PRO A 84 -0.08 34.13 0.19
N PRO A 85 0.78 33.33 0.86
CA PRO A 85 1.45 32.18 0.26
C PRO A 85 0.44 31.19 -0.35
N PRO A 86 0.66 30.67 -1.57
CA PRO A 86 -0.25 29.71 -2.18
C PRO A 86 -0.21 28.35 -1.47
N ASP A 87 -1.40 27.77 -1.23
CA ASP A 87 -1.54 26.41 -0.71
C ASP A 87 -1.04 25.38 -1.74
N PRO A 88 -0.15 24.44 -1.37
CA PRO A 88 0.43 23.44 -2.28
C PRO A 88 -0.57 22.36 -2.75
N THR A 89 -1.82 22.39 -2.27
CA THR A 89 -2.85 21.38 -2.56
C THR A 89 -3.77 21.76 -3.72
N LYS A 90 -3.77 23.03 -4.13
CA LYS A 90 -4.57 23.51 -5.28
C LYS A 90 -3.64 23.77 -6.46
N SER A 91 -4.03 23.30 -7.64
CA SER A 91 -3.32 23.53 -8.89
C SER A 91 -2.89 25.00 -8.99
N MET A 92 -1.58 25.23 -9.14
CA MET A 92 -0.90 26.54 -9.10
C MET A 92 -1.33 27.53 -10.19
N ASP A 93 -2.34 27.21 -11.00
CA ASP A 93 -2.63 27.95 -12.23
C ASP A 93 -3.55 29.16 -12.05
N ILE A 94 -4.33 29.25 -10.96
CA ILE A 94 -5.30 30.35 -10.79
C ILE A 94 -5.41 30.77 -9.32
N ILE A 95 -4.71 31.84 -8.94
CA ILE A 95 -4.87 32.46 -7.62
C ILE A 95 -5.87 33.61 -7.75
N LYS A 96 -6.96 33.56 -6.98
CA LYS A 96 -7.87 34.70 -6.81
C LYS A 96 -7.32 35.65 -5.75
N CYS A 97 -7.03 36.88 -6.13
CA CYS A 97 -6.64 37.92 -5.18
C CYS A 97 -7.83 38.23 -4.25
N PRO A 98 -7.69 38.06 -2.92
CA PRO A 98 -8.78 38.31 -1.96
C PRO A 98 -9.13 39.80 -1.82
N TYR A 99 -8.27 40.69 -2.29
CA TYR A 99 -8.46 42.15 -2.16
C TYR A 99 -9.13 42.81 -3.37
N CYS A 100 -8.98 42.26 -4.58
CA CYS A 100 -9.52 42.89 -5.80
C CYS A 100 -10.31 41.92 -6.70
N GLY A 101 -10.51 40.67 -6.27
CA GLY A 101 -11.27 39.65 -7.00
C GLY A 101 -10.64 39.23 -8.33
N ALA A 102 -9.43 39.69 -8.64
CA ALA A 102 -8.74 39.38 -9.88
C ALA A 102 -8.22 37.94 -9.84
N THR A 103 -8.59 37.14 -10.84
CA THR A 103 -7.95 35.86 -11.15
C THR A 103 -6.61 36.15 -11.83
N ILE A 104 -5.51 35.83 -11.16
CA ILE A 104 -4.16 35.96 -11.70
C ILE A 104 -3.67 34.56 -12.03
N LYS A 105 -3.26 34.35 -13.29
CA LYS A 105 -2.56 33.16 -13.73
C LYS A 105 -1.08 33.39 -13.46
N LEU A 106 -0.49 32.67 -12.51
CA LEU A 106 0.95 32.71 -12.30
C LEU A 106 1.58 31.94 -13.46
N GLU A 107 2.12 32.67 -14.42
CA GLU A 107 2.89 32.10 -15.51
C GLU A 107 4.35 32.10 -15.06
N GLU A 108 4.83 30.96 -14.57
CA GLU A 108 6.26 30.77 -14.29
C GLU A 108 7.03 30.85 -15.62
N GLN A 109 7.93 31.81 -15.72
CA GLN A 109 8.85 31.85 -16.86
C GLN A 109 9.83 30.68 -16.74
N PRO A 110 9.96 29.83 -17.77
CA PRO A 110 10.87 28.70 -17.73
C PRO A 110 12.31 29.24 -17.71
N ILE A 111 13.06 28.87 -16.68
CA ILE A 111 14.51 29.01 -16.68
C ILE A 111 15.10 27.94 -17.59
N TRP A 112 15.49 28.32 -18.80
CA TRP A 112 16.42 27.60 -19.65
C TRP A 112 17.60 28.50 -19.98
#